data_AF-A0AAU5ZLM4-F1
#
_entry.id   AF-A0AAU5ZLM4-F1
#
_cell.length_a   1.000
_cell.length_b   1.000
_cell.length_c   1.000
_cell.angle_alpha   90.00
_cell.angle_beta   90.00
_cell.angle_gamma   90.00
#
_symmetry.space_group_name_H-M   'P 1'
#
loop_
_entity.id
_entity.type
_entity.pdbx_description
1 polymer ?
#
loop_
_entity_poly.entity_id
_entity_poly.type
_entity_poly.pdbx_seq_one_letter_code
_entity_poly.pdbx_strand_id
1 'polypeptide(L)'
;MRLGKPTLAGQLLVLQLAIVVVVLVAVAAVSLAQSAATFNRVEGRRVTALAEQLSGNQTLRFGIRHPAPAEVLAPLLQTTLTQSGVTSITVADAQGRVIAATNPTSIGTALTLGDATVAKGRGWSGELRVDDGKELVSQVPVLSDGVDDGTLGDHIGTVMVGERAPSIWQRLRGASSYLAIYLGIACLLGLLGSWLLARRIKRQTLGLEPREIAGLAEHREAMLYGLAEGVVALDPQLRVTLVNDVGRRLLDLPEKAVGRSLRELGIEGRLREVLAGEHNGDEARDAVVVRRGRVLVMNRMDVLKDGRSLGSVTTLRDRTELAQLERELGSFRSSAELLRAQTHEFANQLHTISGLIQIGEYDEVVTYVGALNRYRESLDLTVTRRVHDTAVAALLMAKSSVAAERRVELRVSERTTLLRLDPELSADVATVIGNLVDNAIDAAAHSGTPLSPAWVEVELRQDASSVEIVVRDSGPGIAPELVQEVFAHGFTTKAAAEGERGIGLAMTRLVCRRRGGEVAVTNTEDGGAAFIARMSVQRLPEGAR
;
A
#
# COMPACT_ATOMS: atom_id res chain seq x y z
N MET A 1 -24.80 12.56 23.33
CA MET A 1 -23.67 13.32 22.75
C MET A 1 -22.51 12.36 22.51
N ARG A 2 -22.25 11.95 21.27
CA ARG A 2 -21.00 11.26 20.92
C ARG A 2 -19.89 12.31 21.01
N LEU A 3 -19.07 12.28 22.07
CA LEU A 3 -17.87 13.12 22.10
C LEU A 3 -17.03 12.79 20.87
N GLY A 4 -16.82 13.78 20.01
CA GLY A 4 -15.91 13.68 18.88
C GLY A 4 -14.54 13.24 19.40
N LYS A 5 -13.91 12.31 18.68
CA LYS A 5 -12.62 11.73 19.09
C LYS A 5 -11.59 12.87 19.25
N PRO A 6 -10.77 12.87 20.32
CA PRO A 6 -9.91 14.00 20.63
C PRO A 6 -8.81 14.18 19.58
N THR A 7 -8.58 15.44 19.20
CA THR A 7 -7.50 15.86 18.30
C THR A 7 -6.12 15.62 18.95
N LEU A 8 -5.05 15.57 18.15
CA LEU A 8 -3.67 15.38 18.65
C LEU A 8 -3.31 16.40 19.74
N ALA A 9 -3.71 17.66 19.55
CA ALA A 9 -3.50 18.73 20.52
C ALA A 9 -4.23 18.44 21.86
N GLY A 10 -5.44 17.87 21.80
CA GLY A 10 -6.17 17.45 22.98
C GLY A 10 -5.49 16.30 23.73
N GLN A 11 -4.93 15.32 23.01
CA GLN A 11 -4.20 14.20 23.61
C GLN A 11 -2.91 14.66 24.30
N LEU A 12 -2.14 15.54 23.64
CA LEU A 12 -0.93 16.12 24.22
C LEU A 12 -1.24 16.99 25.46
N LEU A 13 -2.33 17.76 25.43
CA LEU A 13 -2.76 18.55 26.58
C LEU A 13 -3.18 17.66 27.76
N VAL A 14 -3.90 16.57 27.52
CA VAL A 14 -4.26 15.60 28.58
C VAL A 14 -3.02 14.92 29.17
N LEU A 15 -2.08 14.47 28.33
CA LEU A 15 -0.83 13.87 28.80
C LEU A 15 -0.03 14.86 29.64
N GLN A 16 0.07 16.10 29.18
CA GLN A 16 0.78 17.15 29.90
C GLN A 16 0.09 17.48 31.24
N LEU A 17 -1.24 17.59 31.27
CA LEU A 17 -1.99 17.80 32.51
C LEU A 17 -1.74 16.65 33.49
N ALA A 18 -1.72 15.40 33.01
CA ALA A 18 -1.41 14.24 33.83
C ALA A 18 0.01 14.31 34.40
N ILE A 19 1.00 14.68 33.59
CA ILE A 19 2.39 14.88 34.05
C ILE A 19 2.46 15.99 35.10
N VAL A 20 1.79 17.13 34.89
CA VAL A 20 1.75 18.25 35.85
C VAL A 20 1.14 17.80 37.17
N VAL A 21 0.04 17.05 37.14
CA VAL A 21 -0.59 16.49 38.36
C VAL A 21 0.36 15.54 39.09
N VAL A 22 1.03 14.64 38.37
CA VAL A 22 2.00 13.71 38.98
C VAL A 22 3.16 14.46 39.62
N VAL A 23 3.73 15.44 38.93
CA VAL A 23 4.81 16.28 39.46
C VAL A 23 4.33 17.05 40.68
N LEU A 24 3.12 17.61 40.66
CA LEU A 24 2.56 18.35 41.79
C LEU A 24 2.38 17.46 43.02
N VAL A 25 1.86 16.25 42.84
CA VAL A 25 1.72 15.26 43.91
C VAL A 25 3.09 14.88 44.48
N ALA A 26 4.08 14.66 43.62
CA ALA A 26 5.44 14.32 44.05
C ALA A 26 6.10 15.47 44.85
N VAL A 27 6.00 16.71 44.36
CA VAL A 27 6.55 17.88 45.04
C VAL A 27 5.84 18.13 46.38
N ALA A 28 4.50 18.00 46.42
CA ALA A 28 3.74 18.15 47.66
C ALA A 28 4.14 17.08 48.70
N ALA A 29 4.33 15.83 48.27
CA ALA A 29 4.78 14.75 49.14
C ALA A 29 6.18 15.01 49.71
N VAL A 30 7.13 15.42 48.85
CA VAL A 30 8.50 15.78 49.28
C VAL A 30 8.48 16.97 50.24
N SER A 31 7.70 18.01 49.94
CA SER A 31 7.57 19.20 50.80
C SER A 31 6.99 18.85 52.17
N LEU A 32 5.95 18.02 52.22
CA LEU A 32 5.36 17.55 53.49
C LEU A 32 6.35 16.72 54.30
N ALA A 33 7.10 15.82 53.66
CA ALA A 33 8.13 15.01 54.31
C ALA A 33 9.26 15.89 54.87
N GLN A 34 9.74 16.85 54.08
CA GLN A 34 10.78 17.80 54.50
C GLN A 34 10.30 18.70 55.65
N SER A 35 9.05 19.17 55.60
CA SER A 35 8.44 19.98 56.66
C SER A 35 8.32 19.20 57.96
N ALA A 36 7.89 17.93 57.92
CA ALA A 36 7.83 17.06 59.10
C ALA A 36 9.21 16.86 59.74
N ALA A 37 10.22 16.54 58.92
CA ALA A 37 11.59 16.34 59.38
C ALA A 37 12.18 17.62 60.00
N THR A 38 11.90 18.78 59.41
CA THR A 38 12.37 20.08 59.91
C THR A 38 11.69 20.44 61.23
N PHE A 39 10.37 20.24 61.33
CA PHE A 39 9.60 20.48 62.56
C PHE A 39 10.14 19.66 63.72
N ASN A 40 10.32 18.34 63.54
CA ASN A 40 10.86 17.47 64.59
C ASN A 40 12.28 17.86 65.02
N ARG A 41 13.10 18.37 64.09
CA ARG A 41 14.48 18.78 64.39
C ARG A 41 14.57 20.13 65.12
N VAL A 42 13.75 21.10 64.74
CA VAL A 42 13.79 22.48 65.28
C VAL A 42 12.93 22.59 66.54
N GLU A 43 11.64 22.28 66.45
CA GLU A 43 10.73 22.37 67.60
C GLU A 43 11.06 21.30 68.64
N GLY A 44 11.52 20.11 68.22
CA GLY A 44 11.91 19.05 69.16
C GLY A 44 13.03 19.48 70.10
N ARG A 45 14.05 20.18 69.58
CA ARG A 45 15.14 20.74 70.42
C ARG A 45 14.64 21.82 71.35
N ARG A 46 13.74 22.69 70.89
CA ARG A 46 13.16 23.78 71.69
C ARG A 46 12.31 23.23 72.83
N VAL A 47 11.39 22.31 72.53
CA VAL A 47 10.54 21.64 73.53
C VAL A 47 11.38 20.89 74.56
N THR A 48 12.46 20.23 74.13
CA THR A 48 13.42 19.56 75.03
C THR A 48 14.13 20.56 75.95
N ALA A 49 14.68 21.65 75.40
CA ALA A 49 15.37 22.67 76.19
C ALA A 49 14.45 23.34 77.22
N LEU A 50 13.17 23.57 76.87
CA LEU A 50 12.17 24.12 77.80
C LEU A 50 11.82 23.13 78.92
N ALA A 51 11.68 21.84 78.59
CA ALA A 51 11.43 20.80 79.58
C ALA A 51 12.62 20.65 80.55
N GLU A 52 13.86 20.72 80.04
CA GLU A 52 15.08 20.74 80.85
C GLU A 52 15.13 21.97 81.76
N GLN A 53 14.86 23.16 81.23
CA GLN A 53 14.82 24.40 81.99
C GLN A 53 13.78 24.36 83.13
N LEU A 54 12.58 23.82 82.86
CA LEU A 54 11.55 23.64 83.88
C LEU A 54 11.98 22.62 84.94
N SER A 55 12.56 21.49 84.53
CA SER A 55 13.04 20.45 85.47
C SER A 55 14.11 20.95 86.45
N GLY A 56 14.91 21.94 86.02
CA GLY A 56 15.92 22.60 86.84
C GLY A 56 15.39 23.72 87.74
N ASN A 57 14.11 24.10 87.62
CA ASN A 57 13.53 25.22 88.34
C ASN A 57 13.25 24.88 89.81
N GLN A 58 13.77 25.67 90.75
CA GLN A 58 13.59 25.44 92.19
C GLN A 58 12.12 25.53 92.64
N THR A 59 11.34 26.46 92.08
CA THR A 59 9.91 26.59 92.37
C THR A 59 9.13 25.34 91.95
N LEU A 60 9.52 24.73 90.83
CA LEU A 60 8.94 23.47 90.40
C LEU A 60 9.23 22.35 91.40
N ARG A 61 10.49 22.19 91.82
CA ARG A 61 10.90 21.15 92.79
C ARG A 61 10.18 21.29 94.13
N PHE A 62 10.07 22.51 94.64
CA PHE A 62 9.33 22.80 95.86
C PHE A 62 7.83 22.51 95.69
N GLY A 63 7.24 22.96 94.57
CA GLY A 63 5.80 22.82 94.33
C GLY A 63 5.34 21.36 94.16
N ILE A 64 6.19 20.46 93.63
CA ILE A 64 5.86 19.03 93.51
C ILE A 64 5.63 18.38 94.89
N ARG A 65 6.37 18.80 95.91
CA ARG A 65 6.29 18.26 97.29
C ARG A 65 5.22 18.95 98.15
N HIS A 66 4.56 19.99 97.63
CA HIS A 66 3.56 20.76 98.36
C HIS A 66 2.23 19.97 98.49
N PRO A 67 1.43 20.14 99.56
CA PRO A 67 0.14 19.45 99.70
C PRO A 67 -0.90 19.78 98.61
N ALA A 68 -0.73 20.93 97.93
CA ALA A 68 -1.56 21.38 96.81
C ALA A 68 -0.70 21.79 95.61
N PRO A 69 -0.07 20.83 94.89
CA PRO A 69 0.88 21.13 93.81
C PRO A 69 0.26 21.93 92.65
N ALA A 70 -1.00 21.66 92.32
CA ALA A 70 -1.70 22.31 91.22
C ALA A 70 -1.80 23.83 91.42
N GLU A 71 -2.10 24.29 92.64
CA GLU A 71 -2.27 25.72 92.95
C GLU A 71 -0.94 26.47 92.92
N VAL A 72 0.13 25.84 93.45
CA VAL A 72 1.47 26.45 93.51
C VAL A 72 2.12 26.51 92.14
N LEU A 73 1.94 25.48 91.31
CA LEU A 73 2.62 25.35 90.02
C LEU A 73 1.87 26.04 88.86
N ALA A 74 0.55 26.22 88.95
CA ALA A 74 -0.24 26.80 87.86
C ALA A 74 0.29 28.14 87.32
N PRO A 75 0.68 29.14 88.14
CA PRO A 75 1.20 30.41 87.63
C PRO A 75 2.52 30.25 86.87
N LEU A 76 3.41 29.37 87.33
CA LEU A 76 4.68 29.07 86.68
C LEU A 76 4.42 28.42 85.31
N LEU A 77 3.60 27.38 85.27
CA LEU A 77 3.26 26.67 84.03
C LEU A 77 2.56 27.59 83.02
N GLN A 78 1.62 28.42 83.46
CA GLN A 78 0.90 29.36 82.59
C GLN A 78 1.83 30.45 82.03
N THR A 79 2.78 30.95 82.84
CA THR A 79 3.75 31.95 82.41
C THR A 79 4.69 31.36 81.36
N THR A 80 5.23 30.16 81.61
CA THR A 80 6.11 29.48 80.65
C THR A 80 5.36 29.11 79.36
N LEU A 81 4.12 28.64 79.44
CA LEU A 81 3.29 28.36 78.26
C LEU A 81 3.13 29.61 77.40
N THR A 82 2.80 30.74 78.02
CA THR A 82 2.55 32.01 77.30
C THR A 82 3.82 32.61 76.71
N GLN A 83 4.93 32.59 77.44
CA GLN A 83 6.20 33.18 76.99
C GLN A 83 6.92 32.32 75.95
N SER A 84 6.90 31.00 76.14
CA SER A 84 7.57 30.07 75.25
C SER A 84 6.71 29.66 74.07
N GLY A 85 5.40 29.94 74.07
CA GLY A 85 4.49 29.66 72.97
C GLY A 85 4.30 28.17 72.68
N VAL A 86 4.53 27.31 73.68
CA VAL A 86 4.29 25.86 73.59
C VAL A 86 2.81 25.56 73.79
N THR A 87 2.33 24.44 73.27
CA THR A 87 0.91 24.10 73.33
C THR A 87 0.48 23.57 74.69
N SER A 88 1.30 22.76 75.35
CA SER A 88 0.94 22.11 76.61
C SER A 88 2.14 21.94 77.54
N ILE A 89 1.91 22.05 78.85
CA ILE A 89 2.90 21.70 79.88
C ILE A 89 2.18 20.90 80.96
N THR A 90 2.73 19.74 81.29
CA THR A 90 2.20 18.79 82.27
C THR A 90 3.30 18.36 83.22
N VAL A 91 3.00 18.26 84.50
CA VAL A 91 3.91 17.83 85.56
C VAL A 91 3.27 16.65 86.26
N ALA A 92 4.00 15.55 86.35
CA ALA A 92 3.59 14.36 87.08
C ALA A 92 4.50 14.10 88.28
N ASP A 93 3.97 13.43 89.30
CA ASP A 93 4.73 12.92 90.44
C ASP A 93 5.58 11.70 90.07
N ALA A 94 6.35 11.18 91.04
CA ALA A 94 7.19 10.00 90.87
C ALA A 94 6.39 8.72 90.52
N GLN A 95 5.09 8.68 90.86
CA GLN A 95 4.18 7.59 90.55
C GLN A 95 3.57 7.72 89.14
N GLY A 96 3.88 8.80 88.42
CA GLY A 96 3.38 9.06 87.07
C GLY A 96 1.96 9.63 87.03
N ARG A 97 1.45 10.18 88.14
CA ARG A 97 0.16 10.85 88.18
C ARG A 97 0.33 12.34 87.95
N VAL A 98 -0.50 12.92 87.09
CA VAL A 98 -0.46 14.35 86.76
C VAL A 98 -0.91 15.18 87.97
N ILE A 99 -0.01 16.02 88.47
CA ILE A 99 -0.23 16.87 89.66
C ILE A 99 -0.44 18.35 89.32
N ALA A 100 0.07 18.80 88.18
CA ALA A 100 -0.18 20.13 87.65
C ALA A 100 -0.12 20.08 86.11
N ALA A 101 -1.03 20.78 85.44
CA ALA A 101 -1.05 20.84 83.99
C ALA A 101 -1.69 22.15 83.52
N THR A 102 -1.31 22.60 82.33
CA THR A 102 -1.95 23.75 81.67
C THR A 102 -3.34 23.41 81.16
N ASN A 103 -3.62 22.13 80.92
CA ASN A 103 -4.96 21.62 80.71
C ASN A 103 -5.51 21.06 82.05
N PRO A 104 -6.52 21.72 82.67
CA PRO A 104 -7.02 21.29 83.97
C PRO A 104 -7.74 19.92 83.93
N THR A 105 -8.23 19.46 82.78
CA THR A 105 -8.90 18.16 82.67
C THR A 105 -7.94 16.98 82.80
N SER A 106 -6.64 17.20 82.62
CA SER A 106 -5.60 16.16 82.70
C SER A 106 -5.14 15.92 84.15
N ILE A 107 -5.45 16.83 85.09
CA ILE A 107 -5.00 16.73 86.49
C ILE A 107 -5.61 15.50 87.16
N GLY A 108 -4.77 14.71 87.82
CA GLY A 108 -5.14 13.48 88.51
C GLY A 108 -5.18 12.23 87.64
N THR A 109 -4.99 12.36 86.31
CA THR A 109 -4.87 11.22 85.38
C THR A 109 -3.43 10.68 85.35
N ALA A 110 -3.22 9.52 84.73
CA ALA A 110 -1.87 8.96 84.52
C ALA A 110 -1.19 9.66 83.33
N LEU A 111 0.06 10.08 83.50
CA LEU A 111 0.85 10.68 82.44
C LEU A 111 1.12 9.65 81.34
N THR A 112 0.75 9.96 80.10
CA THR A 112 1.10 9.13 78.94
C THR A 112 2.61 9.16 78.73
N LEU A 113 3.29 8.03 78.93
CA LEU A 113 4.75 7.93 78.74
C LEU A 113 5.09 7.54 77.30
N GLY A 114 6.12 8.18 76.73
CA GLY A 114 6.63 7.82 75.40
C GLY A 114 7.50 6.56 75.41
N ASP A 115 8.15 6.28 76.54
CA ASP A 115 8.96 5.10 76.79
C ASP A 115 8.87 4.73 78.28
N ALA A 116 8.92 3.42 78.59
CA ALA A 116 8.97 2.91 79.96
C ALA A 116 10.23 3.36 80.71
N THR A 117 11.28 3.79 80.01
CA THR A 117 12.49 4.35 80.63
C THR A 117 12.27 5.71 81.29
N VAL A 118 11.22 6.45 80.90
CA VAL A 118 10.87 7.76 81.49
C VAL A 118 10.45 7.63 82.95
N ALA A 119 9.71 6.57 83.27
CA ALA A 119 9.35 6.22 84.66
C ALA A 119 10.57 5.88 85.53
N LYS A 120 11.73 5.63 84.92
CA LYS A 120 13.00 5.33 85.62
C LYS A 120 13.93 6.54 85.67
N GLY A 121 13.41 7.75 85.45
CA GLY A 121 14.21 8.98 85.50
C GLY A 121 15.08 9.21 84.26
N ARG A 122 14.68 8.74 83.07
CA ARG A 122 15.36 9.08 81.80
C ARG A 122 14.55 10.06 80.97
N GLY A 123 15.23 10.98 80.31
CA GLY A 123 14.60 11.88 79.34
C GLY A 123 14.19 11.15 78.06
N TRP A 124 13.07 11.55 77.47
CA TRP A 124 12.60 11.05 76.17
C TRP A 124 11.95 12.18 75.38
N SER A 125 12.16 12.21 74.07
CA SER A 125 11.45 13.13 73.18
C SER A 125 10.97 12.41 71.92
N GLY A 126 9.76 12.77 71.47
CA GLY A 126 9.13 12.12 70.32
C GLY A 126 7.68 12.56 70.12
N GLU A 127 7.07 12.07 69.05
CA GLU A 127 5.65 12.31 68.80
C GLU A 127 4.80 11.39 69.68
N LEU A 128 3.90 11.99 70.45
CA LEU A 128 2.96 11.28 71.32
C LEU A 128 1.55 11.80 71.08
N ARG A 129 0.56 10.93 71.24
CA ARG A 129 -0.84 11.35 71.25
C ARG A 129 -1.19 11.81 72.66
N VAL A 130 -1.41 13.12 72.83
CA VAL A 130 -1.78 13.75 74.10
C VAL A 130 -3.17 14.34 73.92
N ASP A 131 -4.10 13.96 74.80
CA ASP A 131 -5.51 14.28 74.71
C ASP A 131 -6.09 13.97 73.30
N ASP A 132 -6.57 14.99 72.58
CA ASP A 132 -7.18 14.89 71.25
C ASP A 132 -6.20 15.11 70.08
N GLY A 133 -4.91 15.36 70.35
CA GLY A 133 -3.93 15.78 69.35
C GLY A 133 -2.66 14.93 69.26
N LYS A 134 -1.96 15.00 68.11
CA LYS A 134 -0.56 14.57 68.01
C LYS A 134 0.33 15.74 68.39
N GLU A 135 1.12 15.57 69.44
CA GLU A 135 2.06 16.59 69.92
C GLU A 135 3.48 16.02 69.89
N LEU A 136 4.43 16.87 69.51
CA LEU A 136 5.84 16.60 69.71
C LEU A 136 6.15 16.94 71.17
N VAL A 137 6.40 15.92 71.97
CA VAL A 137 6.59 16.08 73.40
C VAL A 137 8.04 15.80 73.81
N SER A 138 8.48 16.46 74.87
CA SER A 138 9.69 16.10 75.60
C SER A 138 9.36 15.86 77.05
N GLN A 139 9.74 14.69 77.54
CA GLN A 139 9.58 14.24 78.91
C GLN A 139 10.94 14.26 79.58
N VAL A 140 11.09 15.08 80.63
CA VAL A 140 12.35 15.25 81.35
C VAL A 140 12.11 15.01 82.84
N PRO A 141 12.91 14.14 83.48
CA PRO A 141 12.77 13.86 84.90
C PRO A 141 13.18 15.07 85.74
N VAL A 142 12.40 15.34 86.78
CA VAL A 142 12.77 16.25 87.86
C VAL A 142 13.50 15.42 88.90
N LEU A 143 14.76 15.79 89.14
CA LEU A 143 15.63 15.13 90.12
C LEU A 143 15.73 15.99 91.38
N SER A 144 15.79 15.34 92.54
CA SER A 144 16.02 16.02 93.82
C SER A 144 17.45 16.57 93.91
N ASP A 145 17.60 17.77 94.48
CA ASP A 145 18.89 18.41 94.79
C ASP A 145 19.48 17.99 96.15
N GLY A 146 18.81 17.09 96.88
CA GLY A 146 19.36 16.46 98.08
C GLY A 146 19.63 17.40 99.26
N VAL A 147 19.26 18.68 99.19
CA VAL A 147 19.56 19.69 100.24
C VAL A 147 18.85 19.39 101.56
N ASP A 148 17.65 18.78 101.51
CA ASP A 148 16.82 18.55 102.70
C ASP A 148 16.77 17.08 103.19
N ASP A 149 17.14 16.08 102.39
CA ASP A 149 16.82 14.65 102.68
C ASP A 149 17.92 13.63 102.27
N GLY A 150 19.10 14.08 101.82
CA GLY A 150 20.23 13.20 101.43
C GLY A 150 20.02 12.39 100.14
N THR A 151 18.84 12.44 99.52
CA THR A 151 18.48 11.76 98.28
C THR A 151 18.85 12.61 97.05
N LEU A 152 20.14 12.87 96.84
CA LEU A 152 20.60 13.60 95.65
C LEU A 152 20.39 12.72 94.40
N GLY A 153 19.65 13.23 93.41
CA GLY A 153 19.46 12.54 92.13
C GLY A 153 18.26 11.59 92.08
N ASP A 154 17.43 11.51 93.13
CA ASP A 154 16.19 10.72 93.10
C ASP A 154 15.14 11.37 92.20
N HIS A 155 14.41 10.55 91.44
CA HIS A 155 13.32 10.97 90.56
C HIS A 155 12.08 11.34 91.39
N ILE A 156 11.76 12.63 91.44
CA ILE A 156 10.64 13.17 92.22
C ILE A 156 9.41 13.50 91.37
N GLY A 157 9.57 13.55 90.05
CA GLY A 157 8.48 13.80 89.11
C GLY A 157 8.97 13.93 87.68
N THR A 158 8.06 14.10 86.73
CA THR A 158 8.39 14.24 85.30
C THR A 158 7.68 15.46 84.73
N VAL A 159 8.43 16.32 84.03
CA VAL A 159 7.87 17.41 83.24
C VAL A 159 7.71 16.94 81.81
N MET A 160 6.52 17.11 81.27
CA MET A 160 6.20 16.93 79.86
C MET A 160 5.84 18.28 79.26
N VAL A 161 6.63 18.75 78.30
CA VAL A 161 6.30 19.90 77.45
C VAL A 161 5.89 19.37 76.09
N GLY A 162 4.79 19.86 75.54
CA GLY A 162 4.25 19.44 74.25
C GLY A 162 4.03 20.61 73.30
N GLU A 163 4.37 20.40 72.04
CA GLU A 163 4.01 21.31 70.94
C GLU A 163 3.19 20.58 69.88
N ARG A 164 2.01 21.11 69.56
CA ARG A 164 1.08 20.46 68.65
C ARG A 164 1.59 20.49 67.22
N ALA A 165 1.61 19.30 66.60
CA ALA A 165 2.01 19.20 65.21
C ALA A 165 1.01 19.97 64.32
N PRO A 166 1.48 20.85 63.40
CA PRO A 166 0.57 21.56 62.51
C PRO A 166 -0.15 20.57 61.58
N SER A 167 -1.41 20.84 61.29
CA SER A 167 -2.22 20.01 60.39
C SER A 167 -1.67 19.99 58.96
N ILE A 168 -2.01 18.95 58.19
CA ILE A 168 -1.60 18.85 56.76
C ILE A 168 -2.00 20.10 55.98
N TRP A 169 -3.20 20.64 56.22
CA TRP A 169 -3.68 21.86 55.56
C TRP A 169 -2.90 23.11 55.98
N GLN A 170 -2.51 23.24 57.25
CA GLN A 170 -1.65 24.32 57.71
C GLN A 170 -0.24 24.21 57.14
N ARG A 171 0.32 22.99 57.06
CA ARG A 171 1.61 22.73 56.42
C ARG A 171 1.58 23.05 54.94
N LEU A 172 0.49 22.74 54.25
CA LEU A 172 0.34 23.03 52.81
C LEU A 172 0.14 24.53 52.53
N ARG A 173 -0.58 25.26 53.41
CA ARG A 173 -0.68 26.73 53.32
C ARG A 173 0.60 27.45 53.76
N GLY A 174 1.33 26.87 54.71
CA GLY A 174 2.62 27.39 55.21
C GLY A 174 3.82 26.97 54.36
N ALA A 175 3.66 25.95 53.51
CA ALA A 175 4.58 25.66 52.43
C ALA A 175 4.68 26.91 51.55
N SER A 176 5.89 27.22 51.13
CA SER A 176 6.26 28.53 50.58
C SER A 176 5.25 29.06 49.55
N SER A 177 4.92 30.35 49.64
CA SER A 177 4.11 31.07 48.65
C SER A 177 4.63 30.89 47.20
N TYR A 178 5.91 30.53 47.08
CA TYR A 178 6.57 30.18 45.83
C TYR A 178 6.05 28.90 45.16
N LEU A 179 5.44 27.94 45.89
CA LEU A 179 4.90 26.71 45.29
C LEU A 179 3.81 27.04 44.25
N ALA A 180 2.91 27.98 44.59
CA ALA A 180 1.87 28.43 43.67
C ALA A 180 2.45 29.15 42.44
N ILE A 181 3.53 29.91 42.64
CA ILE A 181 4.25 30.60 41.55
C ILE A 181 4.94 29.58 40.64
N TYR A 182 5.67 28.61 41.18
CA TYR A 182 6.32 27.55 40.40
C TYR A 182 5.31 26.72 39.63
N LEU A 183 4.15 26.42 40.24
CA LEU A 183 3.05 25.76 39.55
C LEU A 183 2.50 26.59 38.40
N GLY A 184 2.29 27.89 38.62
CA GLY A 184 1.84 28.82 37.57
C GLY A 184 2.81 28.86 36.39
N ILE A 185 4.11 28.98 36.66
CA ILE A 185 5.16 28.99 35.64
C ILE A 185 5.22 27.65 34.90
N ALA A 186 5.17 26.52 35.60
CA ALA A 186 5.21 25.19 34.99
C ALA A 186 3.99 24.94 34.08
N CYS A 187 2.78 25.33 34.53
CA CYS A 187 1.57 25.25 33.73
C CYS A 187 1.66 26.12 32.47
N LEU A 188 2.15 27.36 32.59
CA LEU A 188 2.33 28.27 31.47
C LEU A 188 3.32 27.71 30.44
N LEU A 189 4.52 27.28 30.89
CA LEU A 189 5.54 26.69 30.03
C LEU A 189 5.04 25.44 29.32
N GLY A 190 4.32 24.58 30.04
CA GLY A 190 3.73 23.39 29.45
C GLY A 190 2.69 23.74 28.38
N LEU A 191 1.74 24.63 28.68
CA LEU A 191 0.72 25.08 27.71
C LEU A 191 1.36 25.68 26.46
N LEU A 192 2.37 26.54 26.64
CA LEU A 192 3.11 27.15 25.55
C LEU A 192 3.85 26.11 24.72
N GLY A 193 4.53 25.16 25.37
CA GLY A 193 5.27 24.08 24.72
C GLY A 193 4.38 23.13 23.93
N SER A 194 3.24 22.73 24.50
CA SER A 194 2.26 21.86 23.84
C SER A 194 1.61 22.57 22.64
N TRP A 195 1.32 23.87 22.78
CA TRP A 195 0.86 24.69 21.65
C TRP A 195 1.91 24.83 20.54
N LEU A 196 3.17 25.11 20.89
CA LEU A 196 4.29 25.20 19.95
C LEU A 196 4.52 23.88 19.22
N LEU A 197 4.50 22.76 19.94
CA LEU A 197 4.68 21.43 19.37
C LEU A 197 3.51 21.07 18.44
N ALA A 198 2.27 21.30 18.86
CA ALA A 198 1.10 21.11 18.02
C ALA A 198 1.18 21.96 16.75
N ARG A 199 1.61 23.22 16.86
CA ARG A 199 1.80 24.13 15.72
C ARG A 199 2.93 23.67 14.79
N ARG A 200 4.04 23.15 15.34
CA ARG A 200 5.17 22.61 14.57
C ARG A 200 4.75 21.36 13.79
N ILE A 201 4.09 20.41 14.46
CA ILE A 201 3.58 19.20 13.83
C ILE A 201 2.59 19.58 12.73
N LYS A 202 1.61 20.45 13.03
CA LYS A 202 0.62 20.89 12.04
C LYS A 202 1.24 21.59 10.83
N ARG A 203 2.34 22.33 11.00
CA ARG A 203 3.11 22.90 9.87
C ARG A 203 3.84 21.83 9.06
N GLN A 204 4.45 20.84 9.72
CA GLN A 204 5.17 19.75 9.05
C GLN A 204 4.21 18.77 8.35
N THR A 205 3.00 18.60 8.86
CA THR A 205 1.97 17.73 8.29
C THR A 205 1.04 18.44 7.31
N LEU A 206 1.38 19.66 6.88
CA LEU A 206 0.59 20.46 5.94
C LEU A 206 -0.88 20.67 6.40
N GLY A 207 -1.11 20.70 7.71
CA GLY A 207 -2.43 20.85 8.31
C GLY A 207 -3.16 19.54 8.58
N LEU A 208 -2.65 18.40 8.11
CA LEU A 208 -3.27 17.08 8.25
C LEU A 208 -3.06 16.51 9.66
N GLU A 209 -4.08 15.83 10.18
CA GLU A 209 -3.99 15.03 11.40
C GLU A 209 -3.26 13.69 11.13
N PRO A 210 -2.58 13.08 12.11
CA PRO A 210 -1.85 11.82 11.90
C PRO A 210 -2.68 10.68 11.32
N ARG A 211 -3.98 10.63 11.63
CA ARG A 211 -4.91 9.66 11.06
C ARG A 211 -5.22 9.93 9.60
N GLU A 212 -5.27 11.19 9.19
CA GLU A 212 -5.46 11.57 7.79
C GLU A 212 -4.21 11.20 6.98
N ILE A 213 -3.01 11.31 7.57
CA ILE A 213 -1.75 10.86 6.96
C ILE A 213 -1.75 9.33 6.80
N ALA A 214 -2.11 8.59 7.85
CA ALA A 214 -2.24 7.13 7.77
C ALA A 214 -3.31 6.71 6.75
N GLY A 215 -4.46 7.39 6.76
CA GLY A 215 -5.54 7.17 5.79
C GLY A 215 -5.13 7.50 4.36
N LEU A 216 -4.34 8.55 4.13
CA LEU A 216 -3.77 8.88 2.81
C LEU A 216 -2.78 7.81 2.35
N ALA A 217 -1.97 7.26 3.26
CA ALA A 217 -1.05 6.17 2.96
C ALA A 217 -1.80 4.88 2.60
N GLU A 218 -2.78 4.47 3.43
CA GLU A 218 -3.65 3.32 3.17
C GLU A 218 -4.48 3.51 1.88
N HIS A 219 -4.99 4.71 1.62
CA HIS A 219 -5.75 5.01 0.42
C HIS A 219 -4.86 4.96 -0.83
N ARG A 220 -3.63 5.47 -0.76
CA ARG A 220 -2.64 5.33 -1.85
C ARG A 220 -2.31 3.86 -2.09
N GLU A 221 -2.15 3.08 -1.04
CA GLU A 221 -1.88 1.64 -1.12
C GLU A 221 -3.07 0.90 -1.76
N ALA A 222 -4.30 1.15 -1.28
CA ALA A 222 -5.52 0.59 -1.83
C ALA A 222 -5.78 1.02 -3.29
N MET A 223 -5.45 2.25 -3.67
CA MET A 223 -5.54 2.70 -5.06
C MET A 223 -4.58 1.92 -5.96
N LEU A 224 -3.34 1.65 -5.51
CA LEU A 224 -2.35 0.95 -6.33
C LEU A 224 -2.59 -0.57 -6.42
N TYR A 225 -3.07 -1.19 -5.33
CA TYR A 225 -3.34 -2.63 -5.26
C TYR A 225 -4.79 -3.00 -5.62
N GLY A 226 -5.72 -2.05 -5.58
CA GLY A 226 -7.13 -2.25 -5.94
C GLY A 226 -7.44 -2.03 -7.43
N LEU A 227 -6.49 -1.48 -8.19
CA LEU A 227 -6.61 -1.37 -9.65
C LEU A 227 -6.42 -2.74 -10.30
N ALA A 228 -7.39 -3.13 -11.13
CA ALA A 228 -7.28 -4.31 -12.00
C ALA A 228 -6.25 -4.12 -13.14
N GLU A 229 -5.69 -2.93 -13.27
CA GLU A 229 -4.69 -2.56 -14.27
C GLU A 229 -3.27 -2.62 -13.69
N GLY A 230 -2.30 -2.97 -14.53
CA GLY A 230 -0.89 -2.89 -14.19
C GLY A 230 -0.42 -1.45 -14.16
N VAL A 231 0.44 -1.08 -13.21
CA VAL A 231 1.04 0.25 -13.12
C VAL A 231 2.55 0.09 -12.96
N VAL A 232 3.32 0.79 -13.79
CA VAL A 232 4.78 0.86 -13.73
C VAL A 232 5.20 2.32 -13.80
N ALA A 233 6.00 2.79 -12.84
CA ALA A 233 6.60 4.11 -12.86
C ALA A 233 8.12 4.00 -13.03
N LEU A 234 8.69 4.90 -13.83
CA LEU A 234 10.12 4.96 -14.14
C LEU A 234 10.66 6.34 -13.80
N ASP A 235 11.91 6.41 -13.36
CA ASP A 235 12.66 7.67 -13.22
C ASP A 235 13.18 8.16 -14.60
N PRO A 236 13.78 9.38 -14.67
CA PRO A 236 14.38 9.89 -15.90
C PRO A 236 15.55 9.05 -16.45
N GLN A 237 16.10 8.13 -15.66
CA GLN A 237 17.17 7.21 -16.04
C GLN A 237 16.62 5.82 -16.43
N LEU A 238 15.30 5.68 -16.60
CA LEU A 238 14.59 4.44 -16.95
C LEU A 238 14.77 3.32 -15.91
N ARG A 239 14.84 3.67 -14.63
CA ARG A 239 14.79 2.73 -13.50
C ARG A 239 13.38 2.65 -12.93
N VAL A 240 12.96 1.45 -12.56
CA VAL A 240 11.64 1.22 -11.97
C VAL A 240 11.56 1.84 -10.58
N THR A 241 10.73 2.85 -10.41
CA THR A 241 10.47 3.47 -9.10
C THR A 241 9.27 2.84 -8.40
N LEU A 242 8.31 2.34 -9.17
CA LEU A 242 7.10 1.69 -8.66
C LEU A 242 6.60 0.65 -9.66
N VAL A 243 6.14 -0.49 -9.15
CA VAL A 243 5.38 -1.46 -9.93
C VAL A 243 4.36 -2.14 -9.02
N ASN A 244 3.10 -2.19 -9.43
CA ASN A 244 2.08 -2.93 -8.67
C ASN A 244 2.09 -4.43 -9.03
N ASP A 245 1.40 -5.26 -8.25
CA ASP A 245 1.38 -6.71 -8.44
C ASP A 245 0.83 -7.13 -9.81
N VAL A 246 -0.17 -6.42 -10.32
CA VAL A 246 -0.74 -6.66 -11.64
C VAL A 246 0.31 -6.38 -12.72
N GLY A 247 0.99 -5.24 -12.65
CA GLY A 247 2.05 -4.86 -13.59
C GLY A 247 3.21 -5.85 -13.57
N ARG A 248 3.60 -6.31 -12.38
CA ARG A 248 4.62 -7.36 -12.21
C ARG A 248 4.21 -8.67 -12.89
N ARG A 249 2.97 -9.12 -12.72
CA ARG A 249 2.43 -10.34 -13.37
C ARG A 249 2.21 -10.20 -14.88
N LEU A 250 1.82 -9.02 -15.36
CA LEU A 250 1.59 -8.77 -16.78
C LEU A 250 2.91 -8.67 -17.56
N LEU A 251 3.95 -8.08 -16.94
CA LEU A 251 5.27 -7.92 -17.54
C LEU A 251 6.26 -9.05 -17.20
N ASP A 252 5.86 -10.00 -16.36
CA ASP A 252 6.70 -11.09 -15.85
C ASP A 252 8.00 -10.60 -15.19
N LEU A 253 7.86 -9.62 -14.30
CA LEU A 253 9.00 -9.00 -13.61
C LEU A 253 9.34 -9.74 -12.30
N PRO A 254 10.62 -9.79 -11.91
CA PRO A 254 11.05 -10.37 -10.63
C PRO A 254 10.54 -9.56 -9.44
N GLU A 255 10.45 -10.17 -8.25
CA GLU A 255 9.97 -9.47 -7.04
C GLU A 255 10.82 -8.24 -6.67
N LYS A 256 12.13 -8.27 -6.96
CA LYS A 256 13.07 -7.16 -6.75
C LYS A 256 13.27 -6.31 -8.00
N ALA A 257 12.18 -5.89 -8.66
CA ALA A 257 12.26 -5.06 -9.87
C ALA A 257 12.51 -3.57 -9.56
N VAL A 258 12.07 -3.07 -8.41
CA VAL A 258 12.24 -1.65 -8.03
C VAL A 258 13.72 -1.30 -7.87
N GLY A 259 14.15 -0.19 -8.49
CA GLY A 259 15.53 0.32 -8.54
C GLY A 259 16.36 -0.18 -9.72
N ARG A 260 15.91 -1.23 -10.42
CA ARG A 260 16.60 -1.78 -11.59
C ARG A 260 16.24 -1.05 -12.87
N SER A 261 17.18 -1.01 -13.82
CA SER A 261 16.94 -0.45 -15.15
C SER A 261 16.15 -1.41 -16.04
N LEU A 262 15.44 -0.89 -17.06
CA LEU A 262 14.72 -1.73 -18.03
C LEU A 262 15.63 -2.78 -18.70
N ARG A 263 16.91 -2.45 -18.94
CA ARG A 263 17.89 -3.36 -19.54
C ARG A 263 18.27 -4.52 -18.60
N GLU A 264 18.44 -4.26 -17.31
CA GLU A 264 18.72 -5.28 -16.30
C GLU A 264 17.55 -6.26 -16.12
N LEU A 265 16.34 -5.84 -16.46
CA LEU A 265 15.12 -6.64 -16.40
C LEU A 265 14.85 -7.43 -17.69
N GLY A 266 15.74 -7.36 -18.69
CA GLY A 266 15.58 -8.06 -19.98
C GLY A 266 14.40 -7.55 -20.80
N ILE A 267 14.03 -6.27 -20.64
CA ILE A 267 12.95 -5.65 -21.40
C ILE A 267 13.52 -5.06 -22.69
N GLU A 268 13.15 -5.65 -23.82
CA GLU A 268 13.67 -5.31 -25.15
C GLU A 268 12.53 -5.11 -26.18
N GLY A 269 12.90 -4.57 -27.35
CA GLY A 269 11.99 -4.32 -28.48
C GLY A 269 10.87 -3.31 -28.17
N ARG A 270 9.70 -3.52 -28.78
CA ARG A 270 8.54 -2.62 -28.69
C ARG A 270 8.10 -2.30 -27.25
N LEU A 271 8.22 -3.26 -26.33
CA LEU A 271 7.88 -3.02 -24.93
C LEU A 271 8.82 -1.98 -24.29
N ARG A 272 10.10 -2.02 -24.63
CA ARG A 272 11.08 -1.04 -24.16
C ARG A 272 10.82 0.32 -24.80
N GLU A 273 10.54 0.37 -26.10
CA GLU A 273 10.27 1.63 -26.82
C GLU A 273 9.11 2.40 -26.16
N VAL A 274 8.01 1.70 -25.85
CA VAL A 274 6.84 2.28 -25.16
C VAL A 274 7.18 2.70 -23.72
N LEU A 275 7.90 1.86 -22.97
CA LEU A 275 8.33 2.18 -21.60
C LEU A 275 9.49 3.19 -21.53
N ALA A 276 10.22 3.45 -22.61
CA ALA A 276 11.27 4.47 -22.64
C ALA A 276 10.75 5.81 -23.17
N GLY A 277 9.64 5.81 -23.93
CA GLY A 277 9.14 6.99 -24.61
C GLY A 277 9.97 7.34 -25.84
N GLU A 278 10.57 6.34 -26.49
CA GLU A 278 11.44 6.53 -27.66
C GLU A 278 10.63 6.96 -28.92
N HIS A 279 9.30 6.82 -28.90
CA HIS A 279 8.38 7.38 -29.92
C HIS A 279 7.57 8.55 -29.34
N ASN A 280 7.94 9.77 -29.72
CA ASN A 280 7.21 10.99 -29.38
C ASN A 280 6.07 11.22 -30.39
N GLY A 281 4.85 10.86 -30.02
CA GLY A 281 3.63 11.13 -30.79
C GLY A 281 2.36 10.68 -30.07
N ASP A 282 1.18 11.01 -30.60
CA ASP A 282 -0.14 10.58 -30.09
C ASP A 282 -0.27 9.04 -29.95
N GLU A 283 0.65 8.27 -30.56
CA GLU A 283 0.81 6.82 -30.41
C GLU A 283 1.28 6.32 -29.02
N ALA A 284 1.72 7.22 -28.14
CA ALA A 284 2.04 6.87 -26.74
C ALA A 284 0.78 6.56 -25.90
N ARG A 285 -0.40 6.94 -26.40
CA ARG A 285 -1.71 6.61 -25.84
C ARG A 285 -2.22 5.33 -26.51
N ASP A 286 -2.59 4.35 -25.69
CA ASP A 286 -3.10 3.03 -26.11
C ASP A 286 -2.13 2.21 -26.99
N ALA A 287 -0.82 2.29 -26.70
CA ALA A 287 0.19 1.49 -27.38
C ALA A 287 -0.05 -0.01 -27.14
N VAL A 288 -0.29 -0.75 -28.22
CA VAL A 288 -0.52 -2.20 -28.15
C VAL A 288 0.81 -2.94 -28.18
N VAL A 289 1.06 -3.77 -27.17
CA VAL A 289 2.24 -4.61 -27.03
C VAL A 289 1.82 -6.06 -26.82
N VAL A 290 2.38 -6.96 -27.62
CA VAL A 290 2.17 -8.41 -27.44
C VAL A 290 3.35 -8.99 -26.66
N ARG A 291 3.07 -9.58 -25.50
CA ARG A 291 4.09 -10.24 -24.66
C ARG A 291 3.61 -11.61 -24.24
N ARG A 292 4.36 -12.66 -24.62
CA ARG A 292 4.07 -14.08 -24.30
C ARG A 292 2.59 -14.47 -24.51
N GLY A 293 2.02 -14.09 -25.64
CA GLY A 293 0.63 -14.42 -25.99
C GLY A 293 -0.45 -13.53 -25.38
N ARG A 294 -0.10 -12.53 -24.55
CA ARG A 294 -1.03 -11.52 -24.05
C ARG A 294 -1.00 -10.25 -24.90
N VAL A 295 -2.16 -9.66 -25.10
CA VAL A 295 -2.32 -8.35 -25.76
C VAL A 295 -2.48 -7.29 -24.68
N LEU A 296 -1.43 -6.49 -24.48
CA LEU A 296 -1.40 -5.43 -23.49
C LEU A 296 -1.62 -4.09 -24.18
N VAL A 297 -2.58 -3.31 -23.69
CA VAL A 297 -2.74 -1.90 -24.06
C VAL A 297 -2.04 -1.06 -23.00
N MET A 298 -1.09 -0.24 -23.42
CA MET A 298 -0.24 0.54 -22.54
C MET A 298 -0.48 2.03 -22.76
N ASN A 299 -0.63 2.78 -21.68
CA ASN A 299 -0.76 4.23 -21.76
C ASN A 299 0.32 4.88 -20.90
N ARG A 300 1.23 5.61 -21.54
CA ARG A 300 2.33 6.29 -20.87
C ARG A 300 2.00 7.76 -20.65
N MET A 301 2.24 8.24 -19.44
CA MET A 301 2.16 9.65 -19.08
C MET A 301 3.45 10.10 -18.42
N ASP A 302 4.07 11.16 -18.93
CA ASP A 302 5.24 11.77 -18.30
C ASP A 302 4.82 12.62 -17.09
N VAL A 303 5.58 12.55 -16.01
CA VAL A 303 5.29 13.26 -14.76
C VAL A 303 6.23 14.46 -14.65
N LEU A 304 5.67 15.66 -14.68
CA LEU A 304 6.39 16.93 -14.58
C LEU A 304 6.05 17.62 -13.25
N LYS A 305 7.07 18.14 -12.56
CA LYS A 305 6.89 19.01 -11.38
C LYS A 305 7.79 20.23 -11.50
N ASP A 306 7.19 21.42 -11.41
CA ASP A 306 7.92 22.71 -11.48
C ASP A 306 8.82 22.82 -12.73
N GLY A 307 8.35 22.29 -13.88
CA GLY A 307 9.09 22.27 -15.14
C GLY A 307 10.22 21.23 -15.24
N ARG A 308 10.42 20.39 -14.21
CA ARG A 308 11.39 19.29 -14.22
C ARG A 308 10.69 17.95 -14.43
N SER A 309 11.21 17.13 -15.33
CA SER A 309 10.74 15.75 -15.52
C SER A 309 11.14 14.90 -14.32
N LEU A 310 10.14 14.32 -13.66
CA LEU A 310 10.30 13.36 -12.57
C LEU A 310 10.31 11.92 -13.07
N GLY A 311 10.12 11.70 -14.37
CA GLY A 311 10.03 10.38 -14.99
C GLY A 311 8.69 10.16 -15.67
N SER A 312 8.22 8.91 -15.70
CA SER A 312 6.99 8.52 -16.37
C SER A 312 6.20 7.47 -15.59
N VAL A 313 4.89 7.43 -15.82
CA VAL A 313 3.99 6.39 -15.32
C VAL A 313 3.30 5.75 -16.51
N THR A 314 3.34 4.42 -16.58
CA THR A 314 2.70 3.62 -17.61
C THR A 314 1.67 2.70 -16.98
N THR A 315 0.43 2.79 -17.46
CA THR A 315 -0.63 1.81 -17.12
C THR A 315 -0.68 0.71 -18.15
N LEU A 316 -1.06 -0.51 -17.74
CA LEU A 316 -1.12 -1.71 -18.57
C LEU A 316 -2.48 -2.38 -18.39
N ARG A 317 -3.19 -2.63 -19.49
CA ARG A 317 -4.47 -3.32 -19.50
C ARG A 317 -4.40 -4.57 -20.37
N ASP A 318 -4.74 -5.71 -19.79
CA ASP A 318 -4.87 -6.96 -20.55
C ASP A 318 -6.17 -6.96 -21.35
N ARG A 319 -6.06 -7.08 -22.68
CA ARG A 319 -7.20 -7.20 -23.61
C ARG A 319 -7.14 -8.47 -24.44
N THR A 320 -6.47 -9.51 -23.93
CA THR A 320 -6.29 -10.77 -24.66
C THR A 320 -7.63 -11.44 -25.02
N GLU A 321 -8.58 -11.51 -24.08
CA GLU A 321 -9.91 -12.09 -24.32
C GLU A 321 -10.70 -11.28 -25.35
N LEU A 322 -10.69 -9.95 -25.26
CA LEU A 322 -11.38 -9.08 -26.22
C LEU A 322 -10.81 -9.24 -27.62
N ALA A 323 -9.48 -9.28 -27.75
CA ALA A 323 -8.79 -9.50 -29.02
C ALA A 323 -9.00 -10.92 -29.59
N GLN A 324 -9.31 -11.92 -28.75
CA GLN A 324 -9.74 -13.24 -29.21
C GLN A 324 -11.17 -13.19 -29.75
N LEU A 325 -12.09 -12.55 -29.01
CA LEU A 325 -13.49 -12.44 -29.40
C LEU A 325 -13.68 -11.65 -30.72
N GLU A 326 -12.94 -10.55 -30.89
CA GLU A 326 -12.97 -9.77 -32.14
C GLU A 326 -12.48 -10.59 -33.35
N ARG A 327 -11.49 -11.48 -33.16
CA ARG A 327 -11.03 -12.39 -34.22
C ARG A 327 -12.11 -13.42 -34.57
N GLU A 328 -12.77 -13.99 -33.57
CA GLU A 328 -13.82 -14.99 -33.77
C GLU A 328 -15.05 -14.38 -34.46
N LEU A 329 -15.47 -13.18 -34.04
CA LEU A 329 -16.55 -12.43 -34.70
C LEU A 329 -16.20 -12.00 -36.12
N GLY A 330 -14.95 -11.59 -36.37
CA GLY A 330 -14.47 -11.28 -37.71
C GLY A 330 -14.56 -12.49 -38.64
N SER A 331 -14.13 -13.66 -38.16
CA SER A 331 -14.26 -14.92 -38.90
C SER A 331 -15.72 -15.30 -39.17
N PHE A 332 -16.60 -15.14 -38.18
CA PHE A 332 -18.02 -15.42 -38.33
C PHE A 332 -18.70 -14.47 -39.34
N ARG A 333 -18.44 -13.16 -39.25
CA ARG A 333 -19.00 -12.16 -40.19
C ARG A 333 -18.55 -12.42 -41.62
N SER A 334 -17.26 -12.66 -41.83
CA SER A 334 -16.71 -13.01 -43.15
C SER A 334 -17.38 -14.26 -43.72
N SER A 335 -17.59 -15.30 -42.90
CA SER A 335 -18.30 -16.52 -43.32
C SER A 335 -19.76 -16.25 -43.68
N ALA A 336 -20.45 -15.41 -42.90
CA ALA A 336 -21.84 -15.05 -43.16
C ALA A 336 -22.01 -14.19 -44.43
N GLU A 337 -21.08 -13.27 -44.71
CA GLU A 337 -21.07 -12.46 -45.93
C GLU A 337 -20.86 -13.33 -47.16
N LEU A 338 -19.95 -14.31 -47.11
CA LEU A 338 -19.75 -15.30 -48.19
C LEU A 338 -21.02 -16.11 -48.46
N LEU A 339 -21.67 -16.64 -47.42
CA LEU A 339 -22.93 -17.39 -47.57
C LEU A 339 -24.06 -16.52 -48.15
N ARG A 340 -24.11 -15.23 -47.75
CA ARG A 340 -25.11 -14.29 -48.26
C ARG A 340 -24.87 -13.96 -49.73
N ALA A 341 -23.61 -13.72 -50.13
CA ALA A 341 -23.22 -13.53 -51.52
C ALA A 341 -23.58 -14.77 -52.36
N GLN A 342 -23.24 -15.97 -51.88
CA GLN A 342 -23.60 -17.23 -52.54
C GLN A 342 -25.11 -17.41 -52.70
N THR A 343 -25.89 -17.04 -51.68
CA THR A 343 -27.36 -17.12 -51.75
C THR A 343 -27.93 -16.14 -52.79
N HIS A 344 -27.40 -14.92 -52.85
CA HIS A 344 -27.80 -13.94 -53.86
C HIS A 344 -27.43 -14.39 -55.28
N GLU A 345 -26.24 -14.95 -55.45
CA GLU A 345 -25.80 -15.48 -56.74
C GLU A 345 -26.65 -16.67 -57.19
N PHE A 346 -26.92 -17.62 -56.29
CA PHE A 346 -27.79 -18.77 -56.58
C PHE A 346 -29.22 -18.34 -56.92
N ALA A 347 -29.76 -17.34 -56.22
CA ALA A 347 -31.06 -16.76 -56.53
C ALA A 347 -31.07 -16.11 -57.92
N ASN A 348 -30.00 -15.39 -58.29
CA ASN A 348 -29.85 -14.82 -59.63
C ASN A 348 -29.79 -15.91 -60.69
N GLN A 349 -29.02 -16.99 -60.47
CA GLN A 349 -28.94 -18.14 -61.37
C GLN A 349 -30.33 -18.77 -61.59
N LEU A 350 -31.09 -19.01 -60.51
CA LEU A 350 -32.45 -19.54 -60.60
C LEU A 350 -33.41 -18.58 -61.31
N HIS A 351 -33.29 -17.27 -61.06
CA HIS A 351 -34.12 -16.26 -61.71
C HIS A 351 -33.86 -16.20 -63.22
N THR A 352 -32.59 -16.25 -63.64
CA THR A 352 -32.20 -16.31 -65.05
C THR A 352 -32.72 -17.59 -65.72
N ILE A 353 -32.54 -18.75 -65.08
CA ILE A 353 -33.07 -20.03 -65.59
C ILE A 353 -34.60 -19.96 -65.72
N SER A 354 -35.29 -19.47 -64.69
CA SER A 354 -36.75 -19.32 -64.72
C SER A 354 -37.22 -18.34 -65.80
N GLY A 355 -36.50 -17.24 -66.01
CA GLY A 355 -36.80 -16.25 -67.03
C GLY A 355 -36.67 -16.83 -68.45
N LEU A 356 -35.56 -17.54 -68.71
CA LEU A 356 -35.33 -18.23 -69.99
C LEU A 356 -36.40 -19.30 -70.28
N ILE A 357 -36.81 -20.07 -69.25
CA ILE A 357 -37.90 -21.05 -69.38
C ILE A 357 -39.24 -20.37 -69.70
N GLN A 358 -39.54 -19.23 -69.07
CA GLN A 358 -40.81 -18.50 -69.28
C GLN A 358 -40.93 -17.90 -70.68
N ILE A 359 -39.82 -17.46 -71.29
CA ILE A 359 -39.80 -16.93 -72.66
C ILE A 359 -39.67 -18.02 -73.74
N GLY A 360 -39.55 -19.29 -73.34
CA GLY A 360 -39.51 -20.44 -74.26
C GLY A 360 -38.12 -20.76 -74.84
N GLU A 361 -37.06 -20.13 -74.35
CA GLU A 361 -35.69 -20.26 -74.85
C GLU A 361 -34.95 -21.44 -74.18
N TYR A 362 -35.39 -22.66 -74.50
CA TYR A 362 -34.87 -23.89 -73.85
C TYR A 362 -33.42 -24.20 -74.21
N ASP A 363 -32.99 -23.90 -75.44
CA ASP A 363 -31.60 -24.15 -75.90
C ASP A 363 -30.60 -23.21 -75.19
N GLU A 364 -31.01 -21.99 -74.88
CA GLU A 364 -30.25 -21.02 -74.10
C GLU A 364 -30.06 -21.49 -72.65
N VAL A 365 -31.06 -22.15 -72.05
CA VAL A 365 -30.95 -22.77 -70.71
C VAL A 365 -29.91 -23.88 -70.70
N VAL A 366 -29.94 -24.78 -71.69
CA VAL A 366 -28.95 -25.87 -71.82
C VAL A 366 -27.54 -25.29 -72.01
N THR A 367 -27.43 -24.22 -72.81
CA THR A 367 -26.16 -23.52 -73.03
C THR A 367 -25.65 -22.83 -71.77
N TYR A 368 -26.52 -22.15 -71.02
CA TYR A 368 -26.21 -21.46 -69.77
C TYR A 368 -25.80 -22.43 -68.66
N VAL A 369 -26.57 -23.51 -68.45
CA VAL A 369 -26.22 -24.58 -67.50
C VAL A 369 -24.91 -25.28 -67.93
N GLY A 370 -24.73 -25.51 -69.24
CA GLY A 370 -23.50 -26.05 -69.79
C GLY A 370 -22.30 -25.12 -69.58
N ALA A 371 -22.46 -23.81 -69.71
CA ALA A 371 -21.42 -22.82 -69.45
C ALA A 371 -21.08 -22.71 -67.96
N LEU A 372 -22.10 -22.75 -67.09
CA LEU A 372 -21.94 -22.79 -65.63
C LEU A 372 -21.13 -24.02 -65.17
N ASN A 373 -21.29 -25.15 -65.86
CA ASN A 373 -20.49 -26.36 -65.63
C ASN A 373 -19.09 -26.31 -66.27
N ARG A 374 -18.93 -25.70 -67.47
CA ARG A 374 -17.63 -25.62 -68.16
C ARG A 374 -16.60 -24.71 -67.48
N TYR A 375 -17.02 -23.77 -66.64
CA TYR A 375 -16.10 -22.96 -65.82
C TYR A 375 -15.46 -23.75 -64.66
N ARG A 376 -16.02 -24.92 -64.31
CA ARG A 376 -15.57 -25.73 -63.17
C ARG A 376 -14.51 -26.78 -63.51
N GLU A 377 -14.37 -27.18 -64.78
CA GLU A 377 -13.85 -28.52 -65.10
C GLU A 377 -12.31 -28.69 -65.17
N SER A 378 -11.49 -27.63 -65.36
CA SER A 378 -10.01 -27.78 -65.45
C SER A 378 -9.29 -27.78 -64.10
N LEU A 379 -9.84 -27.10 -63.09
CA LEU A 379 -9.32 -27.08 -61.72
C LEU A 379 -9.97 -28.18 -60.85
N ASP A 380 -11.25 -28.52 -61.04
CA ASP A 380 -11.95 -29.54 -60.23
C ASP A 380 -11.24 -30.90 -60.29
N LEU A 381 -10.75 -31.33 -61.46
CA LEU A 381 -10.11 -32.64 -61.61
C LEU A 381 -8.71 -32.72 -60.98
N THR A 382 -7.95 -31.62 -60.99
CA THR A 382 -6.59 -31.58 -60.42
C THR A 382 -6.63 -31.40 -58.91
N VAL A 383 -7.48 -30.49 -58.40
CA VAL A 383 -7.67 -30.26 -56.96
C VAL A 383 -8.27 -31.51 -56.30
N THR A 384 -9.35 -32.09 -56.86
CA THR A 384 -10.02 -33.26 -56.26
C THR A 384 -9.14 -34.53 -56.24
N ARG A 385 -8.20 -34.68 -57.17
CA ARG A 385 -7.29 -35.85 -57.21
C ARG A 385 -6.04 -35.72 -56.35
N ARG A 386 -5.55 -34.50 -56.11
CA ARG A 386 -4.23 -34.26 -55.48
C ARG A 386 -4.30 -33.56 -54.12
N VAL A 387 -5.43 -32.96 -53.78
CA VAL A 387 -5.70 -32.31 -52.49
C VAL A 387 -6.80 -33.11 -51.78
N HIS A 388 -6.39 -33.99 -50.87
CA HIS A 388 -7.31 -34.84 -50.11
C HIS A 388 -7.91 -34.16 -48.87
N ASP A 389 -7.43 -32.97 -48.52
CA ASP A 389 -8.01 -32.13 -47.46
C ASP A 389 -9.20 -31.32 -48.01
N THR A 390 -10.39 -31.60 -47.48
CA THR A 390 -11.65 -31.05 -48.01
C THR A 390 -11.76 -29.54 -47.83
N ALA A 391 -11.24 -28.98 -46.73
CA ALA A 391 -11.32 -27.55 -46.47
C ALA A 391 -10.36 -26.76 -47.38
N VAL A 392 -9.14 -27.26 -47.55
CA VAL A 392 -8.16 -26.64 -48.47
C VAL A 392 -8.60 -26.75 -49.92
N ALA A 393 -9.15 -27.90 -50.34
CA ALA A 393 -9.72 -28.07 -51.67
C ALA A 393 -10.87 -27.08 -51.93
N ALA A 394 -11.82 -26.96 -50.98
CA ALA A 394 -12.93 -26.02 -51.08
C ALA A 394 -12.46 -24.56 -51.14
N LEU A 395 -11.43 -24.20 -50.36
CA LEU A 395 -10.84 -22.87 -50.40
C LEU A 395 -10.22 -22.56 -51.77
N LEU A 396 -9.41 -23.46 -52.33
CA LEU A 396 -8.80 -23.26 -53.65
C LEU A 396 -9.86 -23.09 -54.75
N MET A 397 -10.95 -23.86 -54.68
CA MET A 397 -12.10 -23.72 -55.58
C MET A 397 -12.83 -22.39 -55.39
N ALA A 398 -12.97 -21.90 -54.16
CA ALA A 398 -13.55 -20.58 -53.91
C ALA A 398 -12.64 -19.46 -54.44
N LYS A 399 -11.32 -19.56 -54.21
CA LYS A 399 -10.35 -18.57 -54.67
C LYS A 399 -10.17 -18.56 -56.19
N SER A 400 -10.39 -19.67 -56.89
CA SER A 400 -10.39 -19.67 -58.35
C SER A 400 -11.52 -18.81 -58.92
N SER A 401 -12.69 -18.82 -58.27
CA SER A 401 -13.81 -17.94 -58.64
C SER A 401 -13.48 -16.46 -58.41
N VAL A 402 -12.80 -16.13 -57.31
CA VAL A 402 -12.38 -14.75 -57.02
C VAL A 402 -11.30 -14.27 -58.00
N ALA A 403 -10.33 -15.13 -58.32
CA ALA A 403 -9.27 -14.81 -59.29
C ALA A 403 -9.86 -14.56 -60.68
N ALA A 404 -10.79 -15.42 -61.10
CA ALA A 404 -11.56 -15.31 -62.33
C ALA A 404 -12.28 -13.97 -62.49
N GLU A 405 -13.00 -13.52 -61.45
CA GLU A 405 -13.67 -12.22 -61.42
C GLU A 405 -12.70 -11.06 -61.63
N ARG A 406 -11.47 -11.20 -61.12
CA ARG A 406 -10.39 -10.20 -61.29
C ARG A 406 -9.56 -10.40 -62.56
N ARG A 407 -9.98 -11.29 -63.47
CA ARG A 407 -9.25 -11.64 -64.71
C ARG A 407 -7.84 -12.16 -64.47
N VAL A 408 -7.64 -12.86 -63.36
CA VAL A 408 -6.40 -13.54 -62.99
C VAL A 408 -6.63 -15.05 -63.08
N GLU A 409 -5.78 -15.76 -63.81
CA GLU A 409 -5.86 -17.21 -63.90
C GLU A 409 -5.21 -17.87 -62.68
N LEU A 410 -6.01 -18.49 -61.81
CA LEU A 410 -5.50 -19.30 -60.70
C LEU A 410 -5.21 -20.72 -61.20
N ARG A 411 -3.97 -21.17 -61.09
CA ARG A 411 -3.51 -22.51 -61.48
C ARG A 411 -2.99 -23.27 -60.26
N VAL A 412 -3.23 -24.57 -60.22
CA VAL A 412 -2.63 -25.46 -59.22
C VAL A 412 -1.55 -26.28 -59.88
N SER A 413 -0.32 -26.20 -59.36
CA SER A 413 0.84 -26.87 -59.94
C SER A 413 0.66 -28.38 -59.93
N GLU A 414 1.08 -29.07 -60.99
CA GLU A 414 0.98 -30.53 -61.11
C GLU A 414 1.77 -31.28 -60.03
N ARG A 415 2.75 -30.59 -59.43
CA ARG A 415 3.59 -31.07 -58.31
C ARG A 415 2.88 -31.06 -56.96
N THR A 416 1.63 -30.58 -56.92
CA THR A 416 0.83 -30.51 -55.71
C THR A 416 0.49 -31.91 -55.18
N THR A 417 0.74 -32.12 -53.88
CA THR A 417 0.31 -33.31 -53.14
C THR A 417 0.00 -32.92 -51.69
N LEU A 418 -1.27 -33.04 -51.29
CA LEU A 418 -1.71 -32.77 -49.93
C LEU A 418 -2.64 -33.91 -49.46
N LEU A 419 -2.22 -34.61 -48.42
CA LEU A 419 -3.03 -35.60 -47.71
C LEU A 419 -4.01 -34.88 -46.76
N ARG A 420 -4.98 -35.63 -46.22
CA ARG A 420 -5.89 -35.10 -45.20
C ARG A 420 -5.10 -34.67 -43.96
N LEU A 421 -5.35 -33.45 -43.49
CA LEU A 421 -4.68 -32.87 -42.31
C LEU A 421 -5.59 -32.98 -41.08
N ASP A 422 -5.00 -32.83 -39.89
CA ASP A 422 -5.78 -32.62 -38.67
C ASP A 422 -6.56 -31.30 -38.75
N PRO A 423 -7.75 -31.17 -38.14
CA PRO A 423 -8.63 -30.01 -38.32
C PRO A 423 -7.97 -28.65 -38.05
N GLU A 424 -7.13 -28.58 -37.00
CA GLU A 424 -6.42 -27.34 -36.67
C GLU A 424 -5.30 -27.01 -37.66
N LEU A 425 -4.61 -28.03 -38.19
CA LEU A 425 -3.56 -27.82 -39.18
C LEU A 425 -4.17 -27.46 -40.53
N SER A 426 -5.29 -28.08 -40.89
CA SER A 426 -6.11 -27.72 -42.05
C SER A 426 -6.54 -26.24 -41.99
N ALA A 427 -7.04 -25.78 -40.85
CA ALA A 427 -7.42 -24.37 -40.66
C ALA A 427 -6.23 -23.40 -40.77
N ASP A 428 -5.07 -23.77 -40.22
CA ASP A 428 -3.86 -22.96 -40.29
C ASP A 428 -3.32 -22.88 -41.72
N VAL A 429 -3.28 -24.01 -42.43
CA VAL A 429 -2.88 -24.10 -43.85
C VAL A 429 -3.85 -23.31 -44.72
N ALA A 430 -5.16 -23.43 -44.48
CA ALA A 430 -6.18 -22.67 -45.19
C ALA A 430 -6.03 -21.15 -44.99
N THR A 431 -5.70 -20.71 -43.76
CA THR A 431 -5.45 -19.30 -43.46
C THR A 431 -4.25 -18.76 -44.25
N VAL A 432 -3.15 -19.53 -44.28
CA VAL A 432 -1.94 -19.15 -45.02
C VAL A 432 -2.20 -19.11 -46.52
N ILE A 433 -2.83 -20.16 -47.08
CA ILE A 433 -3.18 -20.20 -48.50
C ILE A 433 -4.10 -19.03 -48.86
N GLY A 434 -5.15 -18.79 -48.09
CA GLY A 434 -6.10 -17.71 -48.36
C GLY A 434 -5.39 -16.35 -48.44
N ASN A 435 -4.58 -16.02 -47.43
CA ASN A 435 -3.86 -14.75 -47.40
C ASN A 435 -2.82 -14.61 -48.52
N LEU A 436 -2.05 -15.67 -48.80
CA LEU A 436 -1.03 -15.61 -49.86
C LEU A 436 -1.66 -15.51 -51.24
N VAL A 437 -2.74 -16.27 -51.50
CA VAL A 437 -3.46 -16.23 -52.76
C VAL A 437 -4.18 -14.90 -52.97
N ASP A 438 -4.79 -14.33 -51.93
CA ASP A 438 -5.43 -12.99 -52.03
C ASP A 438 -4.41 -11.91 -52.38
N ASN A 439 -3.27 -11.90 -51.69
CA ASN A 439 -2.20 -10.96 -52.00
C ASN A 439 -1.64 -11.15 -53.42
N ALA A 440 -1.49 -12.39 -53.86
CA ALA A 440 -1.02 -12.74 -55.20
C ALA A 440 -2.01 -12.30 -56.28
N ILE A 441 -3.31 -12.53 -56.08
CA ILE A 441 -4.38 -12.09 -57.01
C ILE A 441 -4.38 -10.57 -57.11
N ASP A 442 -4.32 -9.87 -55.97
CA ASP A 442 -4.31 -8.41 -55.92
C ASP A 442 -3.10 -7.79 -56.62
N ALA A 443 -1.93 -8.41 -56.47
CA ALA A 443 -0.70 -8.00 -57.12
C ALA A 443 -0.75 -8.25 -58.63
N ALA A 444 -1.25 -9.41 -59.06
CA ALA A 444 -1.33 -9.80 -60.46
C ALA A 444 -2.42 -9.05 -61.24
N ALA A 445 -3.52 -8.66 -60.58
CA ALA A 445 -4.70 -8.04 -61.21
C ALA A 445 -4.38 -6.76 -62.02
N HIS A 446 -3.29 -6.07 -61.70
CA HIS A 446 -2.88 -4.82 -62.36
C HIS A 446 -1.72 -5.01 -63.37
N SER A 447 -1.21 -6.24 -63.50
CA SER A 447 -0.02 -6.57 -64.31
C SER A 447 -0.32 -7.30 -65.62
N GLY A 448 -1.56 -7.73 -65.83
CA GLY A 448 -1.98 -8.44 -67.04
C GLY A 448 -2.00 -7.53 -68.28
N THR A 449 -1.44 -8.01 -69.40
CA THR A 449 -1.61 -7.39 -70.72
C THR A 449 -2.37 -8.33 -71.66
N PRO A 450 -2.98 -7.84 -72.76
CA PRO A 450 -3.64 -8.71 -73.74
C PRO A 450 -2.74 -9.80 -74.34
N LEU A 451 -1.41 -9.63 -74.27
CA LEU A 451 -0.40 -10.56 -74.78
C LEU A 451 0.17 -11.49 -73.69
N SER A 452 -0.09 -11.22 -72.40
CA SER A 452 0.36 -12.03 -71.26
C SER A 452 -0.66 -11.90 -70.13
N PRO A 453 -1.62 -12.83 -70.02
CA PRO A 453 -2.67 -12.77 -68.99
C PRO A 453 -2.07 -12.93 -67.60
N ALA A 454 -2.66 -12.22 -66.63
CA ALA A 454 -2.26 -12.31 -65.23
C ALA A 454 -2.54 -13.71 -64.68
N TRP A 455 -1.61 -14.27 -63.91
CA TRP A 455 -1.74 -15.61 -63.36
C TRP A 455 -1.19 -15.70 -61.93
N VAL A 456 -1.72 -16.66 -61.19
CA VAL A 456 -1.26 -17.08 -59.87
C VAL A 456 -1.15 -18.60 -59.86
N GLU A 457 0.00 -19.13 -59.45
CA GLU A 457 0.21 -20.58 -59.31
C GLU A 457 0.35 -20.94 -57.83
N VAL A 458 -0.41 -21.96 -57.40
CA VAL A 458 -0.30 -22.55 -56.06
C VAL A 458 0.29 -23.95 -56.16
N GLU A 459 1.31 -24.22 -55.36
CA GLU A 459 1.92 -25.53 -55.19
C GLU A 459 1.90 -25.90 -53.70
N LEU A 460 1.32 -27.06 -53.37
CA LEU A 460 1.32 -27.59 -52.00
C LEU A 460 2.13 -28.89 -51.96
N ARG A 461 3.13 -28.95 -51.09
CA ARG A 461 3.95 -30.16 -50.90
C ARG A 461 3.88 -30.59 -49.46
N GLN A 462 3.41 -31.80 -49.23
CA GLN A 462 3.44 -32.41 -47.91
C GLN A 462 4.50 -33.51 -47.84
N ASP A 463 5.35 -33.43 -46.82
CA ASP A 463 6.20 -34.53 -46.37
C ASP A 463 5.74 -35.04 -44.98
N ALA A 464 6.47 -36.00 -44.40
CA ALA A 464 6.10 -36.61 -43.12
C ALA A 464 6.16 -35.63 -41.91
N SER A 465 6.86 -34.51 -42.06
CA SER A 465 7.22 -33.58 -40.99
C SER A 465 6.73 -32.15 -41.23
N SER A 466 6.43 -31.78 -42.48
CA SER A 466 6.10 -30.42 -42.87
C SER A 466 5.11 -30.33 -44.04
N VAL A 467 4.40 -29.21 -44.09
CA VAL A 467 3.62 -28.76 -45.24
C VAL A 467 4.29 -27.50 -45.77
N GLU A 468 4.69 -27.52 -47.03
CA GLU A 468 5.23 -26.39 -47.78
C GLU A 468 4.16 -25.87 -48.74
N ILE A 469 3.94 -24.56 -48.69
CA ILE A 469 2.96 -23.81 -49.49
C ILE A 469 3.77 -22.81 -50.31
N VAL A 470 3.71 -22.94 -51.63
CA VAL A 470 4.36 -22.02 -52.56
C VAL A 470 3.29 -21.33 -53.39
N VAL A 471 3.24 -19.99 -53.32
CA VAL A 471 2.34 -19.17 -54.13
C VAL A 471 3.19 -18.25 -54.99
N ARG A 472 3.03 -18.36 -56.31
CA ARG A 472 3.73 -17.55 -57.32
C ARG A 472 2.72 -16.67 -58.04
N ASP A 473 3.10 -15.43 -58.31
CA ASP A 473 2.27 -14.49 -59.06
C ASP A 473 3.02 -13.89 -60.24
N SER A 474 2.25 -13.35 -61.20
CA SER A 474 2.76 -12.59 -62.34
C SER A 474 2.74 -11.08 -62.11
N GLY A 475 2.77 -10.64 -60.84
CA GLY A 475 2.72 -9.23 -60.44
C GLY A 475 4.04 -8.49 -60.68
N PRO A 476 4.18 -7.26 -60.15
CA PRO A 476 5.40 -6.46 -60.33
C PRO A 476 6.59 -6.96 -59.48
N GLY A 477 6.40 -7.97 -58.63
CA GLY A 477 7.38 -8.39 -57.64
C GLY A 477 7.51 -7.42 -56.46
N ILE A 478 8.52 -7.62 -55.63
CA ILE A 478 8.80 -6.81 -54.43
C ILE A 478 10.14 -6.09 -54.58
N ALA A 479 10.18 -4.78 -54.28
CA ALA A 479 11.43 -4.03 -54.30
C ALA A 479 12.45 -4.62 -53.29
N PRO A 480 13.74 -4.76 -53.64
CA PRO A 480 14.75 -5.42 -52.79
C PRO A 480 14.83 -4.87 -51.36
N GLU A 481 14.58 -3.58 -51.19
CA GLU A 481 14.61 -2.88 -49.91
C GLU A 481 13.42 -3.27 -49.00
N LEU A 482 12.31 -3.70 -49.59
CA LEU A 482 11.06 -4.00 -48.88
C LEU A 482 10.97 -5.47 -48.44
N VAL A 483 11.78 -6.37 -48.99
CA VAL A 483 11.70 -7.84 -48.76
C VAL A 483 11.72 -8.21 -47.26
N GLN A 484 12.50 -7.51 -46.44
CA GLN A 484 12.54 -7.77 -44.99
C GLN A 484 11.39 -7.12 -44.21
N GLU A 485 10.82 -6.04 -44.72
CA GLU A 485 9.74 -5.26 -44.08
C GLU A 485 8.33 -5.73 -44.48
N VAL A 486 8.19 -6.47 -45.58
CA VAL A 486 6.90 -6.97 -46.10
C VAL A 486 6.12 -7.81 -45.07
N PHE A 487 6.81 -8.40 -44.10
CA PHE A 487 6.19 -9.17 -43.02
C PHE A 487 6.04 -8.41 -41.69
N ALA A 488 6.29 -7.10 -41.66
CA ALA A 488 6.03 -6.25 -40.51
C ALA A 488 4.52 -5.96 -40.37
N HIS A 489 4.03 -5.89 -39.13
CA HIS A 489 2.61 -5.60 -38.88
C HIS A 489 2.23 -4.21 -39.40
N GLY A 490 1.21 -4.15 -40.28
CA GLY A 490 0.72 -2.90 -40.86
C GLY A 490 1.43 -2.48 -42.14
N PHE A 491 2.40 -3.26 -42.63
CA PHE A 491 3.03 -3.01 -43.92
C PHE A 491 2.02 -3.24 -45.05
N THR A 492 1.76 -2.20 -45.84
CA THR A 492 1.00 -2.25 -47.09
C THR A 492 1.68 -1.35 -48.11
N THR A 493 1.85 -1.84 -49.33
CA THR A 493 2.35 -1.02 -50.46
C THR A 493 1.24 -0.18 -51.09
N LYS A 494 -0.02 -0.35 -50.66
CA LYS A 494 -1.18 0.43 -51.12
C LYS A 494 -1.41 1.62 -50.19
N ALA A 495 -1.33 2.83 -50.73
CA ALA A 495 -1.74 4.04 -50.03
C ALA A 495 -3.21 3.90 -49.60
N ALA A 496 -3.45 4.05 -48.29
CA ALA A 496 -4.71 3.97 -47.58
C ALA A 496 -5.97 4.26 -48.44
N ALA A 497 -6.60 3.19 -48.93
CA ALA A 497 -7.99 3.17 -49.34
C ALA A 497 -8.70 2.12 -48.49
N GLU A 498 -9.61 2.62 -47.65
CA GLU A 498 -10.64 1.96 -46.84
C GLU A 498 -10.58 0.42 -46.70
N GLY A 499 -10.19 -0.05 -45.51
CA GLY A 499 -10.65 -1.34 -44.95
C GLY A 499 -9.60 -2.42 -44.74
N GLU A 500 -8.61 -2.55 -45.60
CA GLU A 500 -7.66 -3.67 -45.55
C GLU A 500 -6.32 -3.25 -44.94
N ARG A 501 -6.26 -3.26 -43.61
CA ARG A 501 -4.99 -3.13 -42.88
C ARG A 501 -4.07 -4.27 -43.31
N GLY A 502 -2.80 -4.00 -43.59
CA GLY A 502 -1.73 -4.96 -43.96
C GLY A 502 -1.45 -6.02 -42.88
N ILE A 503 -2.46 -6.85 -42.61
CA ILE A 503 -2.52 -7.87 -41.56
C ILE A 503 -2.24 -9.24 -42.17
N GLY A 504 -2.56 -9.46 -43.46
CA GLY A 504 -2.50 -10.77 -44.12
C GLY A 504 -1.11 -11.42 -44.04
N LEU A 505 -0.05 -10.74 -44.48
CA LEU A 505 1.32 -11.29 -44.47
C LEU A 505 1.89 -11.45 -43.06
N ALA A 506 1.55 -10.53 -42.16
CA ALA A 506 1.90 -10.65 -40.74
C ALA A 506 1.19 -11.84 -40.07
N MET A 507 -0.07 -12.13 -40.45
CA MET A 507 -0.83 -13.29 -40.00
C MET A 507 -0.24 -14.59 -40.55
N THR A 508 0.13 -14.63 -41.83
CA THR A 508 0.84 -15.78 -42.42
C THR A 508 2.12 -16.09 -41.65
N ARG A 509 2.92 -15.07 -41.33
CA ARG A 509 4.15 -15.25 -40.52
C ARG A 509 3.86 -15.73 -39.10
N LEU A 510 2.82 -15.22 -38.46
CA LEU A 510 2.40 -15.64 -37.12
C LEU A 510 1.98 -17.12 -37.10
N VAL A 511 1.14 -17.52 -38.05
CA VAL A 511 0.64 -18.91 -38.16
C VAL A 511 1.80 -19.88 -38.45
N CYS A 512 2.71 -19.53 -39.37
CA CYS A 512 3.89 -20.35 -39.66
C CYS A 512 4.80 -20.51 -38.43
N ARG A 513 5.11 -19.42 -37.74
CA ARG A 513 5.96 -19.45 -36.53
C ARG A 513 5.34 -20.26 -35.40
N ARG A 514 4.03 -20.16 -35.19
CA ARG A 514 3.33 -20.96 -34.16
C ARG A 514 3.46 -22.47 -34.40
N ARG A 515 3.63 -22.87 -35.66
CA ARG A 515 3.85 -24.26 -36.08
C ARG A 515 5.35 -24.61 -36.28
N GLY A 516 6.27 -23.79 -35.76
CA GLY A 516 7.71 -24.04 -35.87
C GLY A 516 8.31 -23.85 -37.25
N GLY A 517 7.58 -23.19 -38.15
CA GLY A 517 8.02 -22.93 -39.51
C GLY A 517 8.26 -21.46 -39.80
N GLU A 518 8.44 -21.15 -41.07
CA GLU A 518 8.83 -19.83 -41.56
C GLU A 518 8.10 -19.47 -42.85
N VAL A 519 8.10 -18.18 -43.18
CA VAL A 519 7.65 -17.68 -44.48
C VAL A 519 8.74 -16.81 -45.06
N ALA A 520 9.05 -17.04 -46.33
CA ALA A 520 10.03 -16.28 -47.11
C ALA A 520 9.38 -15.78 -48.40
N VAL A 521 9.99 -14.76 -48.99
CA VAL A 521 9.59 -14.25 -50.30
C VAL A 521 10.82 -14.02 -51.16
N THR A 522 10.69 -14.30 -52.45
CA THR A 522 11.72 -14.07 -53.46
C THR A 522 11.06 -13.58 -54.76
N ASN A 523 11.76 -12.78 -55.56
CA ASN A 523 11.27 -12.40 -56.88
C ASN A 523 11.61 -13.52 -57.88
N THR A 524 10.71 -13.76 -58.82
CA THR A 524 10.87 -14.75 -59.89
C THR A 524 11.65 -14.16 -61.07
N GLU A 525 12.46 -14.98 -61.75
CA GLU A 525 13.27 -14.56 -62.91
C GLU A 525 12.41 -14.06 -64.08
N ASP A 526 11.18 -14.58 -64.21
CA ASP A 526 10.19 -14.21 -65.23
C ASP A 526 9.34 -12.97 -64.85
N GLY A 527 9.66 -12.30 -63.74
CA GLY A 527 8.84 -11.25 -63.13
C GLY A 527 7.79 -11.81 -62.16
N GLY A 528 7.44 -11.04 -61.13
CA GLY A 528 6.53 -11.46 -60.04
C GLY A 528 7.21 -11.79 -58.71
N ALA A 529 6.42 -12.27 -57.74
CA ALA A 529 6.90 -12.74 -56.45
C ALA A 529 6.53 -14.21 -56.20
N ALA A 530 7.36 -14.89 -55.43
CA ALA A 530 7.14 -16.24 -54.93
C ALA A 530 7.21 -16.24 -53.41
N PHE A 531 6.06 -16.48 -52.77
CA PHE A 531 5.95 -16.65 -51.33
C PHE A 531 6.04 -18.14 -50.98
N ILE A 532 6.95 -18.47 -50.06
CA ILE A 532 7.22 -19.84 -49.63
C ILE A 532 6.96 -19.90 -48.12
N ALA A 533 5.89 -20.57 -47.72
CA ALA A 533 5.54 -20.81 -46.34
C ALA A 533 5.74 -22.28 -45.97
N ARG A 534 6.37 -22.54 -44.82
CA ARG A 534 6.57 -23.89 -44.27
C ARG A 534 5.96 -23.98 -42.89
N MET A 535 5.32 -25.10 -42.60
CA MET A 535 4.69 -25.38 -41.31
C MET A 535 4.95 -26.82 -40.90
N SER A 536 5.25 -27.09 -39.62
CA SER A 536 5.39 -28.47 -39.16
C SER A 536 4.02 -29.15 -39.01
N VAL A 537 3.96 -30.42 -39.42
CA VAL A 537 2.79 -31.29 -39.22
C VAL A 537 2.63 -31.62 -37.72
N GLN A 538 3.73 -31.68 -36.97
CA GLN A 538 3.71 -31.89 -35.52
C GLN A 538 3.66 -30.53 -34.80
N ARG A 539 2.78 -30.40 -33.79
CA ARG A 539 2.83 -29.24 -32.89
C ARG A 539 4.18 -29.25 -32.16
N LEU A 540 4.92 -28.16 -32.23
CA LEU A 540 5.98 -27.93 -31.26
C LEU A 540 5.31 -27.84 -29.87
N PRO A 541 5.82 -28.57 -28.85
CA PRO A 541 5.37 -28.36 -27.49
C PRO A 541 5.60 -26.90 -27.11
N GLU A 542 4.60 -26.27 -26.49
CA GLU A 542 4.69 -24.89 -25.99
C GLU A 542 5.92 -24.78 -25.09
N GLY A 543 6.98 -24.11 -25.56
CA GLY A 543 8.22 -23.90 -24.80
C GLY A 543 9.54 -24.32 -25.46
N ALA A 544 9.56 -24.81 -26.70
CA ALA A 544 10.82 -25.13 -27.38
C ALA A 544 11.42 -23.93 -28.14
N ARG A 545 12.25 -23.17 -27.39
CA ARG A 545 13.25 -22.13 -27.76
C ARG A 545 12.77 -20.74 -28.16
#